data_AF-A0A970NZ47-F1
#
_entry.id   AF-A0A970NZ47-F1
#
_cell.length_a   1.000
_cell.length_b   1.000
_cell.length_c   1.000
_cell.angle_alpha   90.00
_cell.angle_beta   90.00
_cell.angle_gamma   90.00
#
_symmetry.space_group_name_H-M   'P 1'
#
loop_
_entity.id
_entity.type
_entity.pdbx_description
1 polymer ?
#
loop_
_entity_poly.entity_id
_entity_poly.type
_entity_poly.pdbx_seq_one_letter_code
_entity_poly.pdbx_strand_id
1 'polypeptide(L)'
;MYKQLYEKKSKILLLITGLLNLGKCQCRDFASQIASISLCMMQYNILSYVKRFEAYETIGGLFREVSKQSIQLTVTERIWEIIMSVVNTISEILSTDPVELLRGIINQNREIIAVKRGFDQMQIVG
;
A
#
# COMPACT_ATOMS: atom_id res chain seq x y z
N MET A 1 -24.85 4.63 -0.13
CA MET A 1 -24.42 5.96 0.38
C MET A 1 -25.02 6.27 1.76
N TYR A 2 -26.35 6.34 1.93
CA TYR A 2 -26.98 6.72 3.21
C TYR A 2 -26.62 5.86 4.42
N LYS A 3 -26.47 4.54 4.24
CA LYS A 3 -26.10 3.60 5.31
C LYS A 3 -24.74 3.92 5.96
N GLN A 4 -23.73 4.23 5.15
CA GLN A 4 -22.39 4.59 5.65
C GLN A 4 -22.38 5.94 6.38
N LEU A 5 -23.22 6.88 5.92
CA LEU A 5 -23.33 8.21 6.51
C LEU A 5 -24.00 8.14 7.89
N TYR A 6 -25.03 7.30 8.02
CA TYR A 6 -25.68 7.02 9.30
C TYR A 6 -24.73 6.35 10.29
N GLU A 7 -23.96 5.36 9.82
CA GLU A 7 -23.00 4.64 10.66
C GLU A 7 -21.87 5.55 11.17
N LYS A 8 -21.34 6.43 10.31
CA LYS A 8 -20.36 7.45 10.71
C LYS A 8 -20.95 8.41 11.74
N LYS A 9 -22.16 8.92 11.51
CA LYS A 9 -22.85 9.84 12.44
C LYS A 9 -23.09 9.18 13.80
N SER A 10 -23.49 7.90 13.80
CA SER A 10 -23.70 7.12 15.01
C SER A 10 -22.41 6.91 15.82
N LYS A 11 -21.30 6.53 15.15
CA LYS A 11 -19.99 6.38 15.82
C LYS A 11 -19.46 7.69 16.42
N ILE A 12 -19.64 8.82 15.73
CA ILE A 12 -19.24 10.13 16.25
C ILE A 12 -20.08 10.51 17.47
N LEU A 13 -21.40 10.30 17.39
CA LEU A 13 -22.30 10.59 18.51
C LEU A 13 -21.93 9.77 19.75
N LEU A 14 -21.69 8.46 19.59
CA LEU A 14 -21.27 7.57 20.67
C LEU A 14 -19.93 7.95 21.28
N LEU A 15 -18.96 8.38 20.47
CA LEU A 15 -17.66 8.84 20.97
C LEU A 15 -17.80 10.10 21.82
N ILE A 16 -18.59 11.07 21.37
CA ILE A 16 -18.71 12.36 22.05
C ILE A 16 -19.56 12.26 23.33
N THR A 17 -20.70 11.56 23.30
CA THR A 17 -21.58 11.43 24.48
C THR A 17 -21.13 10.34 25.46
N GLY A 18 -20.60 9.24 24.94
CA GLY A 18 -20.17 8.08 25.73
C GLY A 18 -18.80 8.27 26.35
N LEU A 19 -17.78 8.46 25.50
CA LEU A 19 -16.37 8.47 25.90
C LEU A 19 -15.90 9.84 26.39
N LEU A 20 -16.31 10.92 25.71
CA LEU A 20 -15.89 12.30 26.04
C LEU A 20 -16.84 13.01 27.02
N ASN A 21 -17.88 12.30 27.49
CA ASN A 21 -18.80 12.76 28.54
C ASN A 21 -19.54 14.07 28.22
N LEU A 22 -19.80 14.37 26.94
CA LEU A 22 -20.60 15.52 26.57
C LEU A 22 -21.99 15.45 27.22
N GLY A 23 -22.39 16.52 27.91
CA GLY A 23 -23.69 16.63 28.57
C GLY A 23 -23.80 15.88 29.91
N LYS A 24 -22.71 15.30 30.44
CA LYS A 24 -22.72 14.65 31.76
C LYS A 24 -22.40 15.59 32.93
N CYS A 25 -21.96 16.83 32.65
CA CYS A 25 -21.70 17.83 33.68
C CYS A 25 -23.00 18.21 34.41
N GLN A 26 -23.03 18.01 35.73
CA GLN A 26 -24.17 18.34 36.60
C GLN A 26 -23.95 19.65 37.39
N CYS A 27 -22.93 20.44 37.04
CA CYS A 27 -22.65 21.71 37.70
C CYS A 27 -23.81 22.69 37.46
N ARG A 28 -24.21 23.41 38.52
CA ARG A 28 -25.27 24.41 38.46
C ARG A 28 -24.77 25.75 37.89
N ASP A 29 -23.46 25.96 37.89
CA ASP A 29 -22.83 27.17 37.35
C ASP A 29 -22.67 27.08 35.83
N PHE A 30 -23.13 28.12 35.14
CA PHE A 30 -23.04 28.22 33.69
C PHE A 30 -21.59 28.15 33.20
N ALA A 31 -20.67 28.83 33.90
CA ALA A 31 -19.24 28.81 33.56
C ALA A 31 -18.64 27.39 33.57
N SER A 32 -19.03 26.56 34.56
CA SER A 32 -18.57 25.17 34.65
C SER A 32 -19.17 24.28 33.55
N GLN A 33 -20.40 24.53 33.12
CA GLN A 33 -21.00 23.82 31.99
C GLN A 33 -20.30 24.18 30.67
N ILE A 34 -20.03 25.47 30.44
CA ILE A 34 -19.26 25.93 29.28
C ILE A 34 -17.86 25.30 29.27
N ALA A 35 -17.15 25.35 30.40
CA ALA A 35 -15.84 24.75 30.53
C ALA A 35 -15.85 23.24 30.22
N SER A 36 -16.87 22.51 30.70
CA SER A 36 -17.01 21.08 30.43
C SER A 36 -17.24 20.78 28.95
N ILE A 37 -18.09 21.55 28.26
CA ILE A 37 -18.33 21.38 26.82
C ILE A 37 -17.07 21.74 26.03
N SER A 38 -16.40 22.84 26.38
CA SER A 38 -15.14 23.24 25.75
C SER A 38 -14.05 22.18 25.90
N LEU A 39 -13.94 21.55 27.08
CA LEU A 39 -12.99 20.46 27.32
C LEU A 39 -13.31 19.23 26.45
N CYS A 40 -14.57 18.82 26.37
CA CYS A 40 -15.00 17.73 25.50
C CYS A 40 -14.65 18.00 24.03
N MET A 41 -14.84 19.23 23.55
CA MET A 41 -14.50 19.61 22.17
C MET A 41 -12.99 19.61 21.92
N MET A 42 -12.18 20.07 22.89
CA MET A 42 -10.72 19.99 22.79
C MET A 42 -10.23 18.54 22.73
N GLN A 43 -10.77 17.66 23.57
CA GLN A 43 -10.44 16.22 23.53
C GLN A 43 -10.80 15.59 22.18
N TYR A 44 -11.98 15.92 21.63
CA TYR A 44 -12.39 15.46 20.31
C TYR A 44 -11.42 15.92 19.21
N ASN A 45 -10.99 17.18 19.25
CA ASN A 45 -10.06 17.72 18.26
C ASN A 45 -8.71 16.99 18.29
N ILE A 46 -8.17 16.73 19.49
CA ILE A 46 -6.92 15.98 19.65
C ILE A 46 -7.05 14.56 19.11
N LEU A 47 -8.09 13.83 19.50
CA LEU A 47 -8.33 12.47 19.01
C LEU A 47 -8.55 12.42 17.50
N SER A 48 -9.25 13.40 16.95
CA SER A 48 -9.46 13.54 15.50
C SER A 48 -8.16 13.81 14.76
N TYR A 49 -7.27 14.62 15.35
CA TYR A 49 -5.95 14.89 14.80
C TYR A 49 -5.07 13.64 14.81
N VAL A 50 -4.99 12.92 15.93
CA VAL A 50 -4.24 11.65 16.04
C VAL A 50 -4.75 10.63 15.03
N LYS A 51 -6.07 10.42 14.97
CA LYS A 51 -6.69 9.50 14.01
C LYS A 51 -6.37 9.86 12.55
N ARG A 52 -6.33 11.16 12.25
CA ARG A 52 -5.96 11.66 10.92
C ARG A 52 -4.49 11.38 10.62
N PHE A 53 -3.60 11.55 11.60
CA PHE A 53 -2.18 11.27 11.45
C PHE A 53 -1.93 9.78 11.19
N GLU A 54 -2.50 8.88 11.99
CA GLU A 54 -2.40 7.42 11.78
C GLU A 54 -2.96 6.99 10.41
N ALA A 55 -4.09 7.57 9.99
CA ALA A 55 -4.67 7.29 8.69
C ALA A 55 -3.77 7.75 7.52
N TYR A 56 -3.02 8.86 7.68
CA TYR A 56 -2.06 9.29 6.66
C TYR A 56 -0.75 8.53 6.70
N GLU A 57 -0.29 8.11 7.88
CA GLU A 57 0.89 7.25 8.00
C GLU A 57 0.65 5.89 7.33
N THR A 58 -0.54 5.31 7.52
CA THR A 58 -0.93 4.05 6.86
C THR A 58 -1.07 4.19 5.34
N ILE A 59 -1.70 5.27 4.84
CA ILE A 59 -1.76 5.55 3.39
C ILE A 59 -0.37 5.82 2.82
N GLY A 60 0.46 6.60 3.52
CA GLY A 60 1.84 6.90 3.12
C GLY A 60 2.72 5.66 3.10
N GLY A 61 2.53 4.74 4.04
CA GLY A 61 3.17 3.42 4.07
C GLY A 61 2.82 2.58 2.85
N LEU A 62 1.52 2.46 2.55
CA LEU A 62 1.04 1.74 1.36
C LEU A 62 1.57 2.36 0.07
N PHE A 63 1.52 3.68 -0.07
CA PHE A 63 2.06 4.37 -1.24
C PHE A 63 3.56 4.13 -1.41
N ARG A 64 4.32 4.11 -0.30
CA ARG A 64 5.75 3.83 -0.30
C ARG A 64 6.06 2.39 -0.72
N GLU A 65 5.27 1.42 -0.26
CA GLU A 65 5.41 0.02 -0.66
C GLU A 65 5.10 -0.18 -2.14
N VAL A 66 3.96 0.33 -2.61
CA VAL A 66 3.58 0.28 -4.03
C VAL A 66 4.61 0.98 -4.90
N SER A 67 5.10 2.15 -4.49
CA SER A 67 6.17 2.88 -5.21
C SER A 67 7.45 2.06 -5.27
N LYS A 68 7.84 1.40 -4.17
CA LYS A 68 9.04 0.54 -4.15
C LYS A 68 8.87 -0.67 -5.09
N GLN A 69 7.71 -1.32 -5.07
CA GLN A 69 7.41 -2.44 -5.98
C GLN A 69 7.41 -1.99 -7.45
N SER A 70 6.82 -0.84 -7.73
CA SER A 70 6.83 -0.25 -9.08
C SER A 70 8.24 0.09 -9.55
N ILE A 71 9.09 0.68 -8.68
CA ILE A 71 10.50 0.93 -8.99
C ILE A 71 11.25 -0.39 -9.26
N GLN A 72 11.03 -1.43 -8.46
CA GLN A 72 11.66 -2.75 -8.70
C GLN A 72 11.24 -3.37 -10.04
N LEU A 73 9.95 -3.25 -10.40
CA LEU A 73 9.46 -3.73 -11.70
C LEU A 73 10.13 -2.98 -12.85
N THR A 74 10.21 -1.64 -12.77
CA THR A 74 10.85 -0.82 -13.81
C THR A 74 12.35 -1.09 -13.96
N VAL A 75 13.06 -1.40 -12.87
CA VAL A 75 14.48 -1.82 -12.95
C VAL A 75 14.61 -3.18 -13.62
N THR A 76 13.71 -4.13 -13.30
CA THR A 76 13.70 -5.46 -13.90
C THR A 76 13.41 -5.39 -15.40
N GLU A 77 12.42 -4.61 -15.80
CA GLU A 77 12.08 -4.33 -17.20
C GLU A 77 13.27 -3.72 -17.94
N ARG A 78 13.94 -2.74 -17.35
CA ARG A 78 15.11 -2.09 -17.95
C ARG A 78 16.31 -3.04 -18.11
N ILE A 79 16.55 -3.92 -17.14
CA ILE A 79 17.60 -4.95 -17.27
C ILE A 79 17.25 -5.92 -18.40
N TRP A 80 15.99 -6.33 -18.50
CA TRP A 80 15.50 -7.20 -19.57
C TRP A 80 15.67 -6.56 -20.96
N GLU A 81 15.34 -5.28 -21.10
CA GLU A 81 15.56 -4.52 -22.34
C GLU A 81 17.03 -4.49 -22.75
N ILE A 82 17.95 -4.29 -21.80
CA ILE A 82 19.39 -4.32 -22.08
C ILE A 82 19.84 -5.71 -22.55
N ILE A 83 19.39 -6.78 -21.89
CA ILE A 83 19.70 -8.16 -22.29
C ILE A 83 19.19 -8.41 -23.71
N MET A 84 17.94 -8.07 -24.01
CA MET A 84 17.36 -8.24 -25.34
C MET A 84 18.08 -7.40 -26.39
N SER A 85 18.51 -6.17 -26.05
CA SER A 85 19.31 -5.34 -26.95
C SER A 85 20.62 -6.04 -27.34
N VAL A 86 21.34 -6.62 -26.37
CA VAL A 86 22.60 -7.35 -26.65
C VAL A 86 22.33 -8.59 -27.49
N VAL A 87 21.29 -9.36 -27.16
CA VAL A 87 20.88 -10.56 -27.90
C VAL A 87 20.54 -10.22 -29.35
N ASN A 88 19.78 -9.15 -29.58
CA ASN A 88 19.42 -8.69 -30.92
C ASN A 88 20.66 -8.30 -31.75
N THR A 89 21.61 -7.57 -31.15
CA THR A 89 22.86 -7.21 -31.84
C THR A 89 23.66 -8.46 -32.24
N ILE A 90 23.76 -9.45 -31.35
CA ILE A 90 24.46 -10.71 -31.65
C ILE A 90 23.71 -11.51 -32.71
N SER A 91 22.38 -11.56 -32.64
CA SER A 91 21.56 -12.32 -33.58
C SER A 91 21.63 -11.75 -34.99
N GLU A 92 21.71 -10.43 -35.13
CA GLU A 92 21.95 -9.74 -36.41
C GLU A 92 23.31 -10.15 -37.01
N ILE A 93 24.38 -10.14 -36.21
CA ILE A 93 25.73 -10.55 -36.65
C ILE A 93 25.72 -12.01 -37.11
N LEU A 94 25.01 -12.88 -36.40
CA LEU A 94 24.94 -14.31 -36.68
C LEU A 94 23.81 -14.69 -37.65
N SER A 95 23.05 -13.72 -38.16
CA SER A 95 21.89 -13.93 -39.05
C SER A 95 20.94 -15.01 -38.52
N THR A 96 20.73 -15.03 -37.21
CA THR A 96 19.91 -16.01 -36.48
C THR A 96 18.76 -15.28 -35.79
N ASP A 97 17.69 -16.01 -35.47
CA ASP A 97 16.59 -15.44 -34.68
C ASP A 97 17.02 -15.17 -33.22
N PRO A 98 16.80 -13.95 -32.68
CA PRO A 98 17.22 -13.60 -31.32
C PRO A 98 16.52 -14.42 -30.23
N VAL A 99 15.28 -14.87 -30.43
CA VAL A 99 14.57 -15.69 -29.45
C VAL A 99 15.16 -17.10 -29.41
N GLU A 100 15.47 -17.68 -30.57
CA GLU A 100 16.16 -18.97 -30.65
C GLU A 100 17.58 -18.90 -30.07
N LEU A 101 18.31 -17.81 -30.33
CA LEU A 101 19.62 -17.57 -29.72
C LEU A 101 19.53 -17.51 -28.19
N LEU A 102 18.58 -16.73 -27.66
CA LEU A 102 18.36 -16.62 -26.22
C LEU A 102 17.95 -17.97 -25.59
N ARG A 103 17.07 -18.73 -26.25
CA ARG A 103 16.69 -20.09 -25.83
C ARG A 103 17.90 -21.01 -25.80
N GLY A 104 18.76 -20.94 -26.81
CA GLY A 104 20.02 -21.68 -26.87
C GLY A 104 20.93 -21.36 -25.69
N ILE A 105 21.13 -20.07 -25.38
CA ILE A 105 21.94 -19.61 -24.25
C ILE A 105 21.37 -20.11 -22.91
N ILE A 106 20.05 -19.96 -22.71
CA ILE A 106 19.36 -20.40 -21.49
C ILE A 106 19.52 -21.91 -21.29
N ASN A 107 19.35 -22.70 -22.36
CA ASN A 107 19.44 -24.16 -22.31
C ASN A 107 20.89 -24.69 -22.17
N GLN A 108 21.89 -23.82 -22.20
CA GLN A 108 23.27 -24.18 -21.89
C GLN A 108 23.65 -23.89 -20.44
N ASN A 109 22.87 -23.08 -19.72
CA ASN A 109 23.15 -22.72 -18.33
C ASN A 109 22.37 -23.62 -17.35
N ARG A 110 23.11 -24.52 -16.67
CA ARG A 110 22.53 -25.48 -15.72
C ARG A 110 21.79 -24.83 -14.55
N GLU A 111 22.24 -23.68 -14.08
CA GLU A 111 21.61 -22.95 -12.97
C GLU A 111 20.29 -22.32 -13.42
N ILE A 112 20.25 -21.70 -14.59
CA ILE A 112 19.02 -21.13 -15.16
C ILE A 112 17.99 -22.23 -15.45
N ILE A 113 18.44 -23.40 -15.92
CA ILE A 113 17.56 -24.56 -16.11
C ILE A 113 16.99 -25.06 -14.77
N ALA A 114 17.78 -25.03 -13.69
CA ALA A 114 17.29 -25.40 -12.36
C ALA A 114 16.25 -24.40 -11.86
N VAL A 115 16.48 -23.10 -12.05
CA VAL A 115 15.52 -22.04 -11.71
C VAL A 115 14.24 -22.18 -12.53
N LYS A 116 14.33 -22.37 -13.85
CA LYS A 116 13.17 -22.61 -14.73
C LYS A 116 12.31 -23.79 -14.24
N ARG A 117 12.95 -24.92 -13.91
CA ARG A 117 12.25 -26.08 -13.35
C ARG A 117 11.56 -25.80 -12.02
N GLY A 118 12.19 -25.01 -11.15
CA GLY A 118 11.57 -24.57 -9.89
C GLY A 118 10.32 -23.70 -10.13
N PHE A 119 10.39 -22.78 -11.08
CA PHE A 119 9.24 -21.94 -11.46
C PHE A 119 8.10 -22.74 -12.10
N ASP A 120 8.41 -23.68 -13.00
CA ASP A 120 7.43 -24.56 -13.63
C ASP A 120 6.68 -25.40 -12.57
N GLN A 121 7.36 -25.81 -11.50
CA GLN A 121 6.74 -26.55 -10.39
C GLN A 121 5.83 -25.67 -9.52
N MET A 122 6.09 -24.37 -9.39
CA MET A 122 5.23 -23.45 -8.64
C MET A 122 3.95 -23.07 -9.40
N GLN A 123 4.01 -22.99 -10.74
CA GLN A 123 2.83 -22.71 -11.58
C GLN A 123 1.80 -23.85 -11.57
N ILE A 124 2.17 -25.08 -11.15
CA ILE A 124 1.27 -26.24 -11.08
C ILE A 124 0.50 -26.29 -9.73
N VAL A 125 0.85 -25.45 -8.75
CA VAL A 125 0.28 -25.47 -7.38
C VAL A 125 -0.70 -24.30 -7.13
N GLY A 126 -0.98 -23.45 -8.13
CA GLY A 126 -2.01 -22.40 -8.08
C GLY A 126 -3.22 -22.75 -8.93
#